data_AF-A0A534IN91-F1
#
_entry.id   AF-A0A534IN91-F1
#
_cell.length_a   1.000
_cell.length_b   1.000
_cell.length_c   1.000
_cell.angle_alpha   90.00
_cell.angle_beta   90.00
_cell.angle_gamma   90.00
#
_symmetry.space_group_name_H-M   'P 1'
#
loop_
_entity.id
_entity.type
_entity.pdbx_description
1 polymer ?
#
loop_
_entity_poly.entity_id
_entity_poly.type
_entity_poly.pdbx_seq_one_letter_code
_entity_poly.pdbx_strand_id
1 'polypeptide(L)'
;MKLDFGTPQVDDAGIRGEVLTVDRFGNIVTNIPRGIVSERWRFNQDLEVSIGGYDIRLRLLRTYGEAGEDALLATMSSSNFLEVAKRNGSAASLLNAKPRMPVTVRAAT
;
A
#
# COMPACT_ATOMS: atom_id res chain seq x y z
N MET A 1 -18.06 13.97 -13.80
CA MET A 1 -18.26 12.96 -12.74
C MET A 1 -17.05 13.00 -11.83
N LYS A 2 -17.21 13.35 -10.54
CA LYS A 2 -16.12 13.28 -9.55
C LYS A 2 -16.14 11.85 -9.00
N LEU A 3 -15.13 11.05 -9.32
CA LEU A 3 -15.00 9.73 -8.70
C LEU A 3 -14.67 9.94 -7.22
N ASP A 4 -15.44 9.30 -6.35
CA ASP A 4 -15.16 9.22 -4.92
C ASP A 4 -14.41 7.92 -4.64
N PHE A 5 -13.19 8.04 -4.13
CA PHE A 5 -12.32 6.91 -3.79
C PHE A 5 -12.33 6.60 -2.29
N GLY A 6 -13.25 7.22 -1.54
CA GLY A 6 -13.19 7.26 -0.08
C GLY A 6 -12.10 8.22 0.41
N THR A 7 -12.25 8.71 1.64
CA THR A 7 -11.24 9.56 2.29
C THR A 7 -10.53 8.73 3.35
N PRO A 8 -9.20 8.49 3.23
CA PRO A 8 -8.46 7.83 4.29
C PRO A 8 -8.46 8.70 5.56
N GLN A 9 -8.50 8.05 6.72
CA GLN A 9 -8.40 8.71 8.02
C GLN A 9 -6.93 8.77 8.43
N VAL A 10 -6.51 9.91 8.96
CA VAL A 10 -5.12 10.17 9.36
C VAL A 10 -5.10 10.62 10.81
N ASP A 11 -4.30 9.95 11.63
CA ASP A 11 -4.12 10.24 13.05
C ASP A 11 -2.67 9.92 13.48
N ASP A 12 -2.25 10.31 14.68
CA ASP A 12 -0.87 10.12 15.14
C ASP A 12 -0.40 8.66 15.11
N ALA A 13 -1.31 7.69 15.15
CA ALA A 13 -1.00 6.27 15.10
C ALA A 13 -0.70 5.78 13.66
N GLY A 14 -1.29 6.40 12.64
CA GLY A 14 -1.12 5.94 11.27
C GLY A 14 -2.10 6.53 10.25
N ILE A 15 -2.20 5.84 9.12
CA ILE A 15 -3.23 6.08 8.12
C ILE A 15 -4.14 4.86 8.08
N ARG A 16 -5.45 5.08 8.10
CA ARG A 16 -6.46 4.06 7.90
C ARG A 16 -7.17 4.33 6.58
N GLY A 17 -7.14 3.36 5.69
CA GLY A 17 -7.76 3.42 4.38
C GLY A 17 -8.33 2.07 3.99
N GLU A 18 -8.41 1.82 2.69
CA GLU A 18 -8.93 0.57 2.15
C GLU A 18 -8.27 0.24 0.82
N VAL A 19 -8.39 -1.02 0.43
CA VAL A 19 -8.05 -1.48 -0.92
C VAL A 19 -9.04 -0.84 -1.89
N LEU A 20 -8.53 0.02 -2.76
CA LEU A 20 -9.31 0.64 -3.82
C LEU A 20 -9.56 -0.37 -4.95
N THR A 21 -8.50 -1.03 -5.41
CA THR A 21 -8.57 -2.03 -6.48
C THR A 21 -7.36 -2.96 -6.46
N VAL A 22 -7.45 -4.05 -7.22
CA VAL A 22 -6.31 -4.92 -7.55
C VAL A 22 -6.05 -4.78 -9.04
N ASP A 23 -4.82 -4.44 -9.42
CA ASP A 23 -4.47 -4.32 -10.84
C ASP A 23 -4.30 -5.70 -11.51
N ARG A 24 -4.08 -5.72 -12.83
CA ARG A 24 -3.93 -6.96 -13.60
C ARG A 24 -2.70 -7.81 -13.22
N PHE A 25 -1.72 -7.23 -12.55
CA PHE A 25 -0.51 -7.92 -12.09
C PHE A 25 -0.68 -8.47 -10.67
N GLY A 26 -1.77 -8.10 -9.98
CA GLY A 26 -2.01 -8.47 -8.60
C GLY A 26 -1.42 -7.48 -7.59
N ASN A 27 -1.10 -6.26 -8.01
CA ASN A 27 -0.75 -5.19 -7.07
C ASN A 27 -2.02 -4.67 -6.40
N ILE A 28 -1.93 -4.40 -5.11
CA ILE A 28 -3.02 -3.90 -4.28
C ILE A 28 -2.91 -2.38 -4.25
N VAL A 29 -3.79 -1.69 -4.95
CA VAL A 29 -3.86 -0.23 -4.93
C VAL A 29 -4.81 0.19 -3.81
N THR A 30 -4.33 1.02 -2.90
CA THR A 30 -5.14 1.55 -1.79
C THR A 30 -5.80 2.88 -2.17
N ASN A 31 -6.67 3.43 -1.32
CA ASN A 31 -7.16 4.80 -1.48
C ASN A 31 -6.30 5.86 -0.75
N ILE A 32 -5.06 5.53 -0.37
CA ILE A 32 -4.18 6.44 0.36
C ILE A 32 -3.34 7.27 -0.63
N PRO A 33 -3.55 8.59 -0.77
CA PRO A 33 -2.87 9.41 -1.77
C PRO A 33 -1.39 9.65 -1.46
N ARG A 34 -0.60 9.87 -2.52
CA ARG A 34 0.84 10.21 -2.45
C ARG A 34 1.15 11.32 -1.45
N GLY A 35 0.35 12.40 -1.47
CA GLY A 35 0.59 13.58 -0.62
C GLY A 35 0.73 13.19 0.86
N ILE A 36 -0.27 12.46 1.37
CA ILE A 36 -0.31 12.00 2.77
C ILE A 36 0.87 11.07 3.09
N VAL A 37 1.20 10.14 2.19
CA VAL A 37 2.36 9.24 2.35
C VAL A 37 3.66 10.04 2.42
N SER A 38 3.85 11.00 1.52
CA SER A 38 5.06 11.81 1.42
C SER A 38 5.24 12.83 2.54
N GLU A 39 4.16 13.26 3.18
CA GLU A 39 4.23 14.10 4.38
C GLU A 39 4.72 13.30 5.58
N ARG A 40 4.32 12.02 5.70
CA ARG A 40 4.64 11.16 6.85
C ARG A 40 5.94 10.38 6.74
N TRP A 41 6.24 9.85 5.56
CA TRP A 41 7.30 8.85 5.40
C TRP A 41 8.22 9.19 4.23
N ARG A 42 9.40 8.55 4.22
CA ARG A 42 10.40 8.69 3.16
C ARG A 42 10.65 7.35 2.50
N PHE A 43 11.09 7.38 1.24
CA PHE A 43 11.57 6.15 0.59
C PHE A 43 12.72 5.53 1.38
N ASN A 44 12.83 4.21 1.32
CA ASN A 44 13.67 3.33 2.13
C ASN A 44 13.29 3.22 3.61
N GLN A 45 12.15 3.78 4.03
CA GLN A 45 11.59 3.57 5.36
C GLN A 45 10.77 2.28 5.39
N ASP A 46 10.84 1.58 6.52
CA ASP A 46 9.97 0.44 6.79
C ASP A 46 8.62 0.90 7.34
N LEU A 47 7.57 0.28 6.84
CA LEU A 47 6.19 0.47 7.22
C LEU A 47 5.64 -0.84 7.76
N GLU A 48 4.78 -0.73 8.78
CA GLU A 48 3.89 -1.80 9.16
C GLU A 48 2.54 -1.57 8.50
N VAL A 49 2.12 -2.54 7.71
CA VAL A 49 0.90 -2.50 6.92
C VAL A 49 0.01 -3.66 7.33
N SER A 50 -1.26 -3.39 7.59
CA SER A 50 -2.29 -4.43 7.73
C SER A 50 -3.23 -4.36 6.55
N ILE A 51 -3.54 -5.48 5.91
CA ILE A 51 -4.55 -5.58 4.84
C ILE A 51 -5.54 -6.68 5.21
N GLY A 52 -6.78 -6.30 5.54
CA GLY A 52 -7.81 -7.25 5.96
C GLY A 52 -7.41 -8.16 7.12
N GLY A 53 -6.57 -7.66 8.04
CA GLY A 53 -6.05 -8.40 9.19
C GLY A 53 -4.74 -9.16 8.96
N TYR A 54 -4.16 -9.12 7.76
CA TYR A 54 -2.81 -9.63 7.51
C TYR A 54 -1.78 -8.53 7.76
N ASP A 55 -1.00 -8.68 8.84
CA ASP A 55 0.06 -7.75 9.20
C ASP A 55 1.38 -8.12 8.51
N ILE A 56 1.96 -7.13 7.81
CA ILE A 56 3.17 -7.28 7.02
C ILE A 56 4.08 -6.06 7.19
N ARG A 57 5.39 -6.29 7.29
CA ARG A 57 6.40 -5.23 7.24
C ARG A 57 6.84 -5.04 5.79
N LEU A 58 6.73 -3.82 5.29
CA LEU A 58 7.04 -3.45 3.91
C LEU A 58 8.02 -2.31 3.87
N ARG A 59 9.00 -2.37 2.98
CA ARG A 59 9.83 -1.20 2.69
C ARG A 59 9.14 -0.32 1.64
N LEU A 60 9.06 0.98 1.90
CA LEU A 60 8.57 1.98 0.95
C LEU A 60 9.67 2.27 -0.07
N LEU A 61 9.49 1.80 -1.31
CA LEU A 61 10.48 1.89 -2.38
C LEU A 61 10.01 2.82 -3.50
N ARG A 62 10.94 3.26 -4.35
CA ARG A 62 10.60 4.13 -5.49
C ARG A 62 10.02 3.34 -6.65
N THR A 63 10.50 2.11 -6.83
CA THR A 63 10.12 1.23 -7.93
C THR A 63 10.14 -0.23 -7.47
N TYR A 64 9.45 -1.10 -8.21
CA TYR A 64 9.49 -2.55 -7.98
C TYR A 64 10.90 -3.15 -8.07
N GLY A 65 11.78 -2.55 -8.86
CA GLY A 65 13.13 -3.05 -9.12
C GLY A 65 14.07 -2.95 -7.91
N GLU A 66 13.74 -2.12 -6.93
CA GLU A 66 14.52 -1.96 -5.69
C GLU A 66 14.22 -3.07 -4.66
N ALA A 67 13.14 -3.83 -4.87
CA ALA A 67 12.80 -4.95 -4.00
C ALA A 67 13.65 -6.19 -4.36
N GLY A 68 13.92 -7.02 -3.35
CA GLY A 68 14.48 -8.35 -3.58
C GLY A 68 13.54 -9.21 -4.43
N GLU A 69 14.09 -10.22 -5.09
CA GLU A 69 13.25 -11.20 -5.80
C GLU A 69 12.23 -11.83 -4.86
N ASP A 70 11.00 -11.99 -5.37
CA ASP A 70 9.84 -12.47 -4.64
C ASP A 70 9.40 -11.67 -3.40
N ALA A 71 10.05 -10.54 -3.10
CA ALA A 71 9.73 -9.74 -1.92
C ALA A 71 8.45 -8.91 -2.13
N LEU A 72 7.69 -8.75 -1.04
CA LEU A 72 6.66 -7.73 -0.95
C LEU A 72 7.29 -6.35 -0.73
N LEU A 73 6.65 -5.32 -1.26
CA LEU A 73 7.06 -3.93 -1.12
C LEU A 73 5.85 -3.00 -1.05
N ALA A 74 6.07 -1.79 -0.54
CA ALA A 74 5.19 -0.66 -0.75
C ALA A 74 5.81 0.29 -1.79
N THR A 75 5.02 0.82 -2.69
CA THR A 75 5.43 1.85 -3.65
C THR A 75 4.25 2.76 -3.97
N MET A 76 4.44 3.73 -4.85
CA MET A 76 3.37 4.58 -5.34
C MET A 76 2.92 4.11 -6.72
N SER A 77 1.62 3.82 -6.87
CA SER A 77 1.03 3.46 -8.15
C SER A 77 1.12 4.60 -9.16
N SER A 78 0.90 4.28 -10.44
CA SER A 78 0.79 5.27 -11.52
C SER A 78 -0.38 6.25 -11.30
N SER A 79 -1.40 5.85 -10.55
CA SER A 79 -2.53 6.69 -10.16
C SER A 79 -2.28 7.52 -8.89
N ASN A 80 -1.04 7.57 -8.39
CA ASN A 80 -0.62 8.32 -7.20
C ASN A 80 -1.28 7.88 -5.88
N PHE A 81 -1.58 6.60 -5.75
CA PHE A 81 -2.01 5.99 -4.49
C PHE A 81 -0.96 5.00 -3.96
N LEU A 82 -0.90 4.81 -2.65
CA LEU A 82 -0.04 3.81 -2.05
C LEU A 82 -0.45 2.44 -2.57
N GLU A 83 0.55 1.68 -3.00
CA GLU A 83 0.40 0.39 -3.62
C GLU A 83 1.25 -0.64 -2.86
N VAL A 84 0.67 -1.81 -2.61
CA VAL A 84 1.39 -2.98 -2.11
C VAL A 84 1.57 -3.96 -3.25
N ALA A 85 2.81 -4.32 -3.52
CA ALA A 85 3.20 -5.13 -4.66
C ALA A 85 4.11 -6.28 -4.23
N LYS A 86 4.22 -7.30 -5.08
CA LYS A 86 5.20 -8.38 -4.93
C LYS A 86 6.08 -8.39 -6.17
N ARG A 87 7.40 -8.33 -6.01
CA ARG A 87 8.31 -8.50 -7.15
C ARG A 87 8.10 -9.89 -7.76
N ASN A 88 7.89 -9.94 -9.08
CA ASN A 88 7.64 -11.18 -9.83
C ASN A 88 6.46 -12.01 -9.30
N GLY A 89 5.40 -11.39 -8.77
CA GLY A 89 4.21 -12.12 -8.34
C GLY A 89 3.03 -11.24 -8.01
N SER A 90 1.96 -11.86 -7.51
CA SER A 90 0.72 -11.19 -7.12
C SER A 90 0.66 -11.00 -5.61
N ALA A 91 0.71 -9.75 -5.14
CA ALA A 91 0.50 -9.43 -3.73
C ALA A 91 -0.94 -9.74 -3.29
N ALA A 92 -1.92 -9.48 -4.15
CA ALA A 92 -3.32 -9.75 -3.87
C ALA A 92 -3.60 -11.25 -3.69
N SER A 93 -2.97 -12.11 -4.50
CA SER A 93 -3.09 -13.56 -4.34
C SER A 93 -2.45 -14.04 -3.04
N LEU A 94 -1.28 -13.50 -2.69
CA LEU A 94 -0.57 -13.86 -1.46
C LEU A 94 -1.34 -13.43 -0.20
N LEU A 95 -1.94 -12.24 -0.23
CA LEU A 95 -2.62 -11.63 0.92
C LEU A 95 -4.15 -11.82 0.88
N ASN A 96 -4.66 -12.58 -0.10
CA ASN A 96 -6.09 -12.74 -0.38
C ASN A 96 -6.87 -11.41 -0.41
N ALA A 97 -6.24 -10.36 -0.94
CA ALA A 97 -6.75 -9.00 -0.90
C ALA A 97 -7.81 -8.76 -1.98
N LYS A 98 -8.85 -8.01 -1.61
CA LYS A 98 -10.00 -7.65 -2.44
C LYS A 98 -10.36 -6.18 -2.20
N PRO A 99 -11.00 -5.51 -3.18
CA PRO A 99 -11.52 -4.15 -2.98
C PRO A 99 -12.35 -4.05 -1.69
N ARG A 100 -12.33 -2.86 -1.08
CA ARG A 100 -13.03 -2.51 0.17
C ARG A 100 -12.48 -3.18 1.44
N MET A 101 -11.45 -4.03 1.35
CA MET A 101 -10.78 -4.53 2.55
C MET A 101 -10.07 -3.38 3.29
N PRO A 102 -10.11 -3.36 4.63
CA PRO A 102 -9.48 -2.31 5.41
C PRO A 102 -7.95 -2.39 5.27
N VAL A 103 -7.32 -1.21 5.26
CA VAL A 103 -5.86 -1.06 5.24
C VAL A 103 -5.44 -0.14 6.37
N THR A 104 -4.41 -0.52 7.12
CA THR A 104 -3.74 0.38 8.07
C THR A 104 -2.27 0.48 7.74
N VAL A 105 -1.68 1.67 7.85
CA VAL A 105 -0.26 1.91 7.59
C VAL A 105 0.32 2.76 8.71
N ARG A 106 1.43 2.32 9.29
CA ARG A 106 2.20 3.07 10.29
C ARG A 106 3.70 2.93 10.06
N ALA A 107 4.49 3.81 10.65
CA ALA A 107 5.94 3.62 10.68
C ALA A 107 6.25 2.34 11.45
N ALA A 108 7.15 1.52 10.93
CA ALA A 108 7.65 0.38 11.67
C ALA A 108 8.56 0.84 12.81
N THR A 109 8.45 0.22 13.98
CA THR A 109 9.40 0.40 15.08
C THR A 109 10.70 -0.37 14.87
#